data_AF-A0A8S3HD35-F1
#
_entry.id   AF-A0A8S3HD35-F1
#
_cell.length_a   1.000
_cell.length_b   1.000
_cell.length_c   1.000
_cell.angle_alpha   90.00
_cell.angle_beta   90.00
_cell.angle_gamma   90.00
#
_symmetry.space_group_name_H-M   'P 1'
#
loop_
_entity.id
_entity.type
_entity.pdbx_description
1 polymer ?
#
loop_
_entity_poly.entity_id
_entity_poly.type
_entity_poly.pdbx_seq_one_letter_code
_entity_poly.pdbx_strand_id
1 'polypeptide(L)'
;MATSIGNESWSQILLDKVVFITGAGGGIGSAISHTCALQGAKVVVSDVDKAAADKVVADIIATRNQESDRIMSIELDTVEEQAIEQAVAKV
;
A
#
# COMPACT_ATOMS: atom_id res chain seq x y z
N MET A 1 -18.97 6.83 25.79
CA MET A 1 -19.98 7.13 24.75
C MET A 1 -19.26 7.32 23.43
N ALA A 2 -19.41 6.36 22.53
CA ALA A 2 -19.27 6.54 21.09
C ALA A 2 -20.40 5.73 20.47
N THR A 3 -21.30 6.44 19.81
CA THR A 3 -22.61 5.99 19.34
C THR A 3 -22.44 5.06 18.14
N SER A 4 -22.96 3.84 18.24
CA SER A 4 -22.99 2.86 17.16
C SER A 4 -23.83 3.37 15.99
N ILE A 5 -23.18 3.59 14.85
CA ILE A 5 -23.78 3.75 13.52
C ILE A 5 -23.58 2.41 12.80
N GLY A 6 -24.65 1.62 12.67
CA GLY A 6 -24.67 0.38 11.89
C GLY A 6 -23.83 -0.78 12.45
N ASN A 7 -24.23 -2.01 12.17
CA ASN A 7 -23.55 -3.24 12.59
C ASN A 7 -22.28 -3.54 11.75
N GLU A 8 -21.52 -2.52 11.36
CA GLU A 8 -20.38 -2.65 10.45
C GLU A 8 -19.08 -2.37 11.22
N SER A 9 -18.20 -3.36 11.25
CA SER A 9 -16.86 -3.18 11.80
C SER A 9 -16.05 -2.30 10.85
N TRP A 10 -15.71 -1.08 11.28
CA TRP A 10 -14.85 -0.15 10.54
C TRP A 10 -13.37 -0.59 10.45
N SER A 11 -13.05 -1.80 10.89
CA SER A 11 -11.77 -2.47 10.73
C SER A 11 -11.82 -3.43 9.54
N GLN A 12 -10.74 -3.49 8.76
CA GLN A 12 -10.59 -4.41 7.63
C GLN A 12 -11.47 -4.08 6.42
N ILE A 13 -11.82 -2.81 6.21
CA ILE A 13 -12.68 -2.38 5.09
C ILE A 13 -12.06 -2.61 3.70
N LEU A 14 -10.74 -2.86 3.64
CA LEU A 14 -9.99 -3.13 2.42
C LEU A 14 -9.52 -4.60 2.33
N LEU A 15 -10.10 -5.50 3.13
CA LEU A 15 -9.70 -6.91 3.14
C LEU A 15 -9.72 -7.49 1.72
N ASP A 16 -8.57 -8.06 1.33
CA ASP A 16 -8.31 -8.68 0.02
C ASP A 16 -8.48 -7.77 -1.20
N LYS A 17 -8.57 -6.46 -1.00
CA LYS A 17 -8.44 -5.48 -2.07
C LYS A 17 -6.97 -5.23 -2.36
N VAL A 18 -6.67 -5.04 -3.64
CA VAL A 18 -5.36 -4.56 -4.09
C VAL A 18 -5.40 -3.04 -4.13
N VAL A 19 -4.43 -2.39 -3.49
CA VAL A 19 -4.28 -0.94 -3.47
C VAL A 19 -2.91 -0.59 -4.04
N PHE A 20 -2.91 0.06 -5.20
CA PHE A 20 -1.72 0.57 -5.87
C PHE A 20 -1.53 2.05 -5.52
N ILE A 21 -0.38 2.40 -4.95
CA ILE A 21 -0.11 3.75 -4.44
C ILE A 21 1.13 4.28 -5.14
N THR A 22 1.02 5.42 -5.82
CA THR A 22 2.12 6.16 -6.43
C THR A 22 2.67 7.23 -5.46
N GLY A 23 3.95 7.59 -5.60
CA GLY A 23 4.61 8.47 -4.64
C GLY A 23 4.64 7.90 -3.22
N ALA A 24 4.63 6.57 -3.10
CA ALA A 24 4.45 5.86 -1.85
C ALA A 24 5.68 5.86 -0.95
N GLY A 25 6.86 6.22 -1.48
CA GLY A 25 8.08 6.46 -0.70
C GLY A 25 8.05 7.79 0.07
N GLY A 26 7.15 8.72 -0.31
CA GLY A 26 6.98 10.01 0.34
C GLY A 26 6.07 9.99 1.58
N GLY A 27 5.96 11.13 2.28
CA GLY A 27 5.25 11.22 3.56
C GLY A 27 3.76 10.85 3.53
N ILE A 28 3.01 11.37 2.54
CA ILE A 28 1.57 11.07 2.42
C ILE A 28 1.37 9.65 1.88
N GLY A 29 2.09 9.28 0.82
CA GLY A 29 1.97 7.97 0.20
C GLY A 29 2.29 6.84 1.18
N SER A 30 3.37 6.96 1.95
CA SER A 30 3.72 5.97 2.99
C SER A 30 2.63 5.85 4.06
N ALA A 31 2.10 6.97 4.58
CA ALA A 31 1.02 6.95 5.56
C ALA A 31 -0.25 6.25 5.02
N ILE A 32 -0.57 6.45 3.74
CA ILE A 32 -1.65 5.73 3.06
C ILE A 32 -1.32 4.24 2.99
N SER A 33 -0.10 3.86 2.56
CA SER A 33 0.32 2.45 2.49
C SER A 33 0.19 1.73 3.83
N HIS A 34 0.65 2.35 4.93
CA HIS A 34 0.49 1.81 6.28
C HIS A 34 -0.98 1.65 6.68
N THR A 35 -1.82 2.64 6.36
CA THR A 35 -3.25 2.63 6.69
C THR A 35 -3.99 1.56 5.88
N CYS A 36 -3.71 1.43 4.59
CA CYS A 36 -4.34 0.42 3.74
C CYS A 36 -3.94 -0.99 4.17
N ALA A 37 -2.66 -1.23 4.48
CA ALA A 37 -2.22 -2.51 5.02
C ALA A 37 -2.90 -2.83 6.35
N LEU A 38 -3.07 -1.84 7.24
CA LEU A 38 -3.81 -2.01 8.49
C LEU A 38 -5.29 -2.38 8.26
N GLN A 39 -5.88 -1.94 7.15
CA GLN A 39 -7.24 -2.25 6.74
C GLN A 39 -7.36 -3.55 5.92
N GLY A 40 -6.31 -4.38 5.88
CA GLY A 40 -6.34 -5.72 5.27
C GLY A 40 -6.05 -5.74 3.77
N ALA A 41 -5.64 -4.62 3.18
CA ALA A 41 -5.31 -4.55 1.76
C ALA A 41 -4.05 -5.35 1.42
N LYS A 42 -3.96 -5.78 0.16
CA LYS A 42 -2.70 -6.08 -0.51
C LYS A 42 -2.17 -4.77 -1.08
N VAL A 43 -0.96 -4.37 -0.71
CA VAL A 43 -0.46 -3.02 -0.99
C VAL A 43 0.71 -3.07 -1.95
N VAL A 44 0.60 -2.31 -3.04
CA VAL A 44 1.71 -2.05 -3.95
C VAL A 44 2.22 -0.63 -3.68
N VAL A 45 3.44 -0.56 -3.16
CA VAL A 45 4.15 0.67 -2.83
C VAL A 45 4.99 1.05 -4.06
N SER A 46 4.56 2.07 -4.81
CA SER A 46 5.32 2.53 -5.98
C SER A 46 5.85 3.94 -5.82
N ASP A 47 7.10 4.13 -6.24
CA ASP A 47 7.77 5.43 -6.23
C ASP A 47 8.86 5.44 -7.31
N VAL A 48 9.27 6.63 -7.75
CA VAL A 48 10.42 6.79 -8.65
C VAL A 48 11.72 6.47 -7.90
N ASP A 49 11.75 6.70 -6.57
CA ASP A 49 12.83 6.25 -5.70
C ASP A 49 12.51 4.85 -5.14
N LYS A 50 13.10 3.82 -5.76
CA LYS A 50 12.94 2.43 -5.35
C LYS A 50 13.36 2.17 -3.90
N ALA A 51 14.42 2.84 -3.42
CA ALA A 51 14.90 2.64 -2.06
C ALA A 51 13.91 3.22 -1.03
N ALA A 52 13.27 4.34 -1.35
CA ALA A 52 12.20 4.90 -0.52
C ALA A 52 10.99 3.95 -0.45
N ALA A 53 10.57 3.38 -1.58
CA ALA A 53 9.50 2.39 -1.62
C ALA A 53 9.85 1.11 -0.81
N ASP A 54 11.07 0.60 -0.96
CA ASP A 54 11.55 -0.58 -0.22
C ASP A 54 11.56 -0.38 1.29
N LYS A 55 11.96 0.82 1.73
CA LYS A 55 11.93 1.17 3.14
C LYS A 55 10.51 1.12 3.71
N VAL A 56 9.52 1.65 2.98
CA VAL A 56 8.12 1.62 3.41
C VAL A 56 7.60 0.19 3.50
N VAL A 57 7.92 -0.67 2.53
CA VAL A 57 7.56 -2.10 2.59
C VAL A 57 8.16 -2.77 3.82
N ALA A 58 9.46 -2.58 4.08
CA ALA A 58 10.13 -3.13 5.25
C ALA A 58 9.49 -2.64 6.57
N ASP A 59 9.17 -1.36 6.65
CA ASP A 59 8.53 -0.75 7.81
C ASP A 59 7.12 -1.33 8.05
N ILE A 60 6.31 -1.55 7.01
CA ILE A 60 4.98 -2.14 7.16
C ILE A 60 5.09 -3.60 7.63
N ILE A 61 5.99 -4.40 7.04
CA ILE A 61 6.20 -5.80 7.43
C ILE A 61 6.63 -5.89 8.90
N ALA A 62 7.61 -5.06 9.30
CA ALA A 62 8.13 -5.07 10.67
C ALA A 62 7.10 -4.63 11.72
N THR A 63 6.23 -3.67 11.39
CA THR A 63 5.30 -3.09 12.38
C THR A 63 4.00 -3.86 12.56
N ARG A 64 3.62 -4.74 11.61
CA ARG A 64 2.27 -5.31 11.56
C ARG A 64 2.19 -6.83 11.57
N ASN A 65 3.33 -7.55 11.61
CA ASN A 65 3.39 -8.99 11.36
C ASN A 65 2.58 -9.36 10.09
N GLN A 66 2.53 -8.46 9.12
CA GLN A 66 1.82 -8.68 7.87
C GLN A 66 2.57 -9.76 7.10
N GLU A 67 1.82 -10.63 6.45
CA GLU A 67 2.41 -11.64 5.57
C GLU A 67 3.12 -10.91 4.43
N SER A 68 4.41 -11.22 4.24
CA SER A 68 5.27 -10.54 3.27
C SER A 68 4.78 -10.70 1.82
N ASP A 69 3.86 -11.62 1.54
CA ASP A 69 3.24 -11.84 0.24
C ASP A 69 2.14 -10.80 -0.10
N ARG A 70 1.66 -10.04 0.88
CA ARG A 70 0.60 -9.04 0.68
C ARG A 70 1.13 -7.64 0.34
N ILE A 71 2.43 -7.41 0.47
CA ILE A 71 3.02 -6.08 0.31
C ILE A 71 4.22 -6.18 -0.61
N MET A 72 4.25 -5.35 -1.65
CA MET A 72 5.38 -5.29 -2.58
C MET A 72 5.73 -3.85 -2.95
N SER A 73 6.98 -3.66 -3.36
CA SER A 73 7.53 -2.40 -3.88
C SER A 73 7.70 -2.46 -5.40
N ILE A 74 7.39 -1.39 -6.12
CA ILE A 74 7.69 -1.25 -7.55
C ILE A 74 8.35 0.10 -7.81
N GLU A 75 9.46 0.12 -8.55
CA GLU A 75 10.00 1.36 -9.11
C GLU A 75 9.10 1.80 -10.26
N LEU A 76 8.57 3.00 -10.19
CA LEU A 76 7.66 3.53 -11.21
C LEU A 76 7.83 5.04 -11.37
N ASP A 77 8.23 5.45 -12.58
CA ASP A 77 8.01 6.80 -13.06
C ASP A 77 6.64 6.87 -13.74
N THR A 78 5.72 7.65 -13.17
CA THR A 78 4.35 7.82 -13.70
C THR A 78 4.29 8.72 -14.94
N VAL A 79 5.40 9.37 -15.32
CA VAL A 79 5.48 10.15 -16.56
C VAL A 79 5.57 9.22 -17.77
N GLU A 80 6.12 8.01 -17.60
CA GLU A 80 6.31 7.03 -18.67
C GLU A 80 5.13 6.05 -18.76
N GLU A 81 4.26 6.21 -19.75
CA GLU A 81 3.03 5.42 -19.91
C GLU A 81 3.30 3.91 -20.00
N GLN A 82 4.34 3.51 -20.73
CA GLN A 82 4.73 2.11 -20.85
C GLN A 82 5.20 1.51 -19.51
N ALA A 83 5.79 2.32 -18.63
CA ALA A 83 6.19 1.87 -17.29
C ALA A 83 4.96 1.59 -16.43
N ILE A 84 3.89 2.38 -16.57
CA ILE A 84 2.62 2.15 -15.87
C ILE A 84 2.00 0.82 -16.30
N GLU A 85 1.90 0.55 -17.61
CA GLU A 85 1.35 -0.72 -18.12
C GLU A 85 2.13 -1.93 -17.58
N GLN A 86 3.47 -1.85 -17.60
CA GLN A 86 4.33 -2.92 -17.07
C GLN A 86 4.20 -3.07 -15.55
N ALA A 87 3.99 -1.99 -14.81
CA ALA A 87 3.80 -2.04 -13.36
C ALA A 87 2.47 -2.71 -13.00
N VAL A 88 1.38 -2.35 -13.68
CA VAL A 88 0.06 -2.93 -13.45
C VAL A 88 0.05 -4.42 -13.79
N ALA A 89 0.76 -4.85 -14.84
CA ALA A 89 0.85 -6.27 -15.21
C ALA A 89 1.58 -7.16 -14.18
N LYS A 90 2.30 -6.58 -13.21
CA LYS A 90 3.02 -7.31 -12.15
C LYS A 90 2.18 -7.56 -10.90
N VAL A 91 0.97 -6.99 -10.83
CA VAL A 91 0.08 -6.96 -9.67
C VAL A 91 -1.06 -7.94 -9.85
#